data_AF-A0A843LEQ9-F1
#
_entry.id   AF-A0A843LEQ9-F1
#
_cell.length_a   1.000
_cell.length_b   1.000
_cell.length_c   1.000
_cell.angle_alpha   90.00
_cell.angle_beta   90.00
_cell.angle_gamma   90.00
#
_symmetry.space_group_name_H-M   'P 1'
#
loop_
_entity.id
_entity.type
_entity.pdbx_description
1 polymer ?
#
loop_
_entity_poly.entity_id
_entity_poly.type
_entity_poly.pdbx_seq_one_letter_code
_entity_poly.pdbx_strand_id
1 'polypeptide(L)'
;TFEKAVLAKELGVPFYTAAPLSTFDLSLKRGEDIPIEHRGEEEVTMMDGMRIAPQGCKALNPGFDVTPAKYVTGIITERGVLRPEDIARRLRGARL
;
A
#
# COMPACT_ATOMS: atom_id res chain seq x y z
N THR A 1 -1.97 -5.26 -0.69
CA THR A 1 -2.51 -4.73 0.58
C THR A 1 -3.95 -4.30 0.47
N PHE A 2 -4.33 -3.64 -0.63
CA PHE A 2 -5.67 -3.13 -0.88
C PHE A 2 -6.79 -4.15 -0.66
N GLU A 3 -6.66 -5.37 -1.20
CA GLU A 3 -7.63 -6.45 -1.01
C GLU A 3 -7.94 -6.72 0.48
N LYS A 4 -6.91 -6.78 1.32
CA LYS A 4 -7.07 -7.02 2.77
C LYS A 4 -7.85 -5.90 3.44
N ALA A 5 -7.61 -4.66 3.03
CA ALA A 5 -8.31 -3.49 3.58
C ALA A 5 -9.80 -3.45 3.16
N VAL A 6 -10.11 -3.91 1.94
CA VAL A 6 -11.50 -4.08 1.49
C VAL A 6 -12.19 -5.13 2.35
N LEU A 7 -11.61 -6.32 2.49
CA LEU A 7 -12.19 -7.40 3.30
C LEU A 7 -12.37 -6.99 4.77
N ALA A 8 -11.37 -6.30 5.35
CA ALA A 8 -11.46 -5.81 6.72
C ALA A 8 -12.66 -4.87 6.91
N LYS A 9 -12.88 -3.95 5.96
CA LYS A 9 -14.02 -3.05 5.99
C LYS A 9 -15.35 -3.79 5.89
N GLU A 10 -15.48 -4.74 4.96
CA GLU A 10 -16.71 -5.53 4.80
C GLU A 10 -17.03 -6.39 6.03
N LEU A 11 -16.01 -6.83 6.76
CA LEU A 11 -16.15 -7.64 7.98
C LEU A 11 -16.20 -6.79 9.28
N GLY A 12 -16.17 -5.46 9.18
CA GLY A 12 -16.19 -4.58 10.35
C GLY A 12 -14.92 -4.66 11.23
N VAL A 13 -13.79 -5.09 10.66
CA VAL A 13 -12.49 -5.18 11.33
C VAL A 13 -11.68 -3.91 11.06
N PRO A 14 -11.14 -3.23 12.09
CA PRO A 14 -10.33 -2.04 11.87
C PRO A 14 -8.99 -2.40 11.19
N PHE A 15 -8.66 -1.68 10.12
CA PHE A 15 -7.45 -1.89 9.34
C PHE A 15 -6.42 -0.81 9.62
N TYR A 16 -5.26 -1.19 10.17
CA TYR A 16 -4.17 -0.28 10.48
C TYR A 16 -2.94 -0.57 9.61
N THR A 17 -2.23 0.48 9.23
CA THR A 17 -0.89 0.40 8.63
C THR A 17 0.13 0.92 9.64
N ALA A 18 1.27 0.25 9.79
CA ALA A 18 2.40 0.79 10.55
C ALA A 18 3.44 1.34 9.56
N ALA A 19 3.76 2.64 9.67
CA ALA A 19 4.75 3.28 8.82
C ALA A 19 5.40 4.46 9.58
N PRO A 20 6.73 4.59 9.55
CA PRO A 20 7.41 5.74 10.17
C PRO A 20 7.09 7.02 9.40
N LEU A 21 7.24 8.18 10.06
CA LEU A 21 6.98 9.47 9.41
C LEU A 21 7.85 9.72 8.17
N SER A 22 9.03 9.11 8.09
CA SER A 22 9.93 9.19 6.92
C SER A 22 9.36 8.55 5.66
N THR A 23 8.35 7.69 5.76
CA THR A 23 7.69 7.04 4.60
C THR A 23 6.62 7.94 3.95
N PHE A 24 6.23 9.04 4.60
CA PHE A 24 5.18 9.92 4.08
C PHE A 24 5.72 10.86 3.01
N ASP A 25 5.27 10.69 1.77
CA ASP A 25 5.50 11.65 0.71
C ASP A 25 4.35 12.69 0.66
N LEU A 26 4.63 13.90 1.12
CA LEU A 26 3.65 15.00 1.13
C LEU A 26 3.61 15.81 -0.18
N SER A 27 4.52 15.53 -1.11
CA SER A 27 4.55 16.17 -2.42
C SER A 27 3.42 15.66 -3.31
N LEU A 28 3.03 14.39 -3.14
CA LEU A 28 1.93 13.76 -3.85
C LEU A 28 0.58 14.20 -3.30
N LYS A 29 -0.39 14.42 -4.20
CA LYS A 29 -1.75 14.85 -3.84
C LYS A 29 -2.72 13.68 -3.75
N ARG A 30 -2.51 12.64 -4.57
CA ARG A 30 -3.41 11.47 -4.67
C ARG A 30 -2.58 10.20 -4.79
N GLY A 31 -3.14 9.09 -4.29
CA GLY A 31 -2.49 7.78 -4.43
C GLY A 31 -2.32 7.32 -5.88
N GLU A 32 -3.18 7.79 -6.78
CA GLU A 32 -3.08 7.56 -8.24
C GLU A 32 -1.81 8.15 -8.87
N ASP A 33 -1.19 9.12 -8.20
CA ASP A 33 0.04 9.76 -8.68
C ASP A 33 1.28 8.93 -8.31
N ILE A 34 1.14 7.85 -7.52
CA ILE A 34 2.23 6.93 -7.15
C ILE A 34 2.49 5.97 -8.34
N PRO A 35 3.69 5.96 -8.93
CA PRO A 35 4.01 5.01 -9.98
C PRO A 35 4.04 3.58 -9.42
N ILE A 36 3.35 2.65 -10.10
CA ILE A 36 3.40 1.24 -9.75
C ILE A 36 4.58 0.59 -10.47
N GLU A 37 5.48 0.00 -9.69
CA GLU A 37 6.56 -0.83 -10.21
C GLU A 37 5.97 -2.07 -10.89
N HIS A 38 6.38 -2.36 -12.12
CA HIS A 38 6.07 -3.60 -12.81
C HIS A 38 7.33 -4.45 -12.92
N ARG A 39 7.30 -5.63 -12.29
CA ARG A 39 8.42 -6.55 -12.19
C ARG A 39 8.34 -7.64 -13.26
N GLY A 40 9.41 -8.42 -13.40
CA GLY A 40 9.51 -9.48 -14.41
C GLY A 40 8.44 -10.57 -14.23
N GLU A 41 7.92 -11.07 -15.35
CA GLU A 41 6.90 -12.14 -15.37
C GLU A 41 7.44 -13.48 -14.81
N GLU A 42 8.77 -13.64 -14.82
CA GLU A 42 9.48 -14.81 -14.29
C GLU A 42 9.27 -15.01 -12.80
N GLU A 43 9.14 -13.94 -12.01
CA GLU A 43 8.88 -14.02 -10.57
C GLU A 43 7.49 -14.60 -10.24
N VAL A 44 6.58 -14.61 -11.22
CA VAL A 44 5.24 -15.22 -11.09
C VAL A 44 5.21 -16.59 -11.75
N THR A 45 5.91 -16.76 -12.88
CA THR A 45 5.85 -17.98 -13.69
C THR A 45 6.86 -19.05 -13.27
N MET A 46 7.85 -18.69 -12.45
CA MET A 46 8.92 -19.57 -11.99
C MET A 46 9.07 -19.52 -10.46
N MET A 47 9.52 -20.62 -9.87
CA MET A 47 9.87 -20.75 -8.46
C MET A 47 11.12 -21.61 -8.33
N ASP A 48 12.11 -21.17 -7.53
CA ASP A 48 13.41 -21.83 -7.36
C ASP A 48 14.12 -22.19 -8.68
N GLY A 49 14.02 -21.30 -9.67
CA GLY A 49 14.61 -21.50 -11.01
C GLY A 49 13.86 -22.47 -11.92
N MET A 50 12.74 -23.05 -11.47
CA MET A 50 11.90 -23.95 -12.26
C MET A 50 10.60 -23.29 -12.68
N ARG A 51 10.18 -23.51 -13.93
CA ARG A 51 8.90 -22.99 -14.45
C ARG A 51 7.73 -23.79 -13.86
N ILE A 52 6.78 -23.08 -13.25
CA ILE A 52 5.55 -23.63 -12.67
C ILE A 52 4.30 -23.30 -13.49
N ALA A 53 4.32 -22.20 -14.25
CA ALA A 53 3.25 -21.83 -15.15
C ALA A 53 3.35 -22.57 -16.50
N PRO A 54 2.24 -22.82 -17.22
CA PRO A 54 2.29 -23.42 -18.54
C PRO A 54 3.21 -22.65 -19.51
N GLN A 55 3.85 -23.38 -20.43
CA GLN A 55 4.76 -22.79 -21.39
C GLN A 55 4.04 -21.74 -22.26
N GLY A 56 4.65 -20.56 -22.39
CA GLY A 56 4.09 -19.45 -23.19
C GLY A 56 3.02 -18.61 -22.48
N CYS A 57 2.62 -18.95 -21.25
CA CYS A 57 1.76 -18.08 -20.45
C CYS A 57 2.49 -16.79 -20.06
N LYS A 58 1.76 -15.67 -20.14
CA LYS A 58 2.18 -14.36 -19.65
C LYS A 58 1.69 -14.13 -18.22
N ALA A 59 2.35 -13.24 -17.49
CA ALA A 59 1.95 -12.83 -16.15
C ALA A 59 1.97 -11.31 -15.98
N LEU A 60 1.10 -10.81 -15.10
CA LEU A 60 1.18 -9.44 -14.59
C LEU A 60 1.80 -9.49 -13.20
N ASN A 61 2.82 -8.67 -12.96
CA ASN A 61 3.52 -8.63 -11.68
C ASN A 61 3.69 -7.17 -11.19
N PRO A 62 2.61 -6.53 -10.70
CA PRO A 62 2.72 -5.21 -10.08
C PRO A 62 3.33 -5.40 -8.67
N GLY A 63 4.43 -4.70 -8.39
CA GLY A 63 5.11 -4.79 -7.09
C GLY A 63 4.29 -4.24 -5.93
N PHE A 64 3.34 -3.35 -6.21
CA PHE A 64 2.52 -2.67 -5.21
C PHE A 64 1.07 -2.46 -5.67
N ASP A 65 0.20 -2.18 -4.70
CA ASP A 65 -1.15 -1.65 -4.90
C ASP A 65 -1.37 -0.40 -4.03
N VAL A 66 -2.34 0.44 -4.41
CA VAL A 66 -2.73 1.61 -3.63
C VAL A 66 -3.96 1.26 -2.80
N THR A 67 -3.88 1.42 -1.48
CA THR A 67 -5.03 1.27 -0.59
C THR A 67 -5.67 2.65 -0.32
N PRO A 68 -6.91 2.90 -0.80
CA PRO A 68 -7.57 4.18 -0.54
C PRO A 68 -7.82 4.44 0.94
N ALA A 69 -7.69 5.71 1.35
CA ALA A 69 -7.85 6.15 2.75
C ALA A 69 -9.17 5.70 3.41
N LYS A 70 -10.25 5.56 2.63
CA LYS A 70 -11.57 5.11 3.11
C LYS A 70 -11.62 3.67 3.65
N TYR A 71 -10.55 2.91 3.48
CA TYR A 71 -10.38 1.55 4.01
C TYR A 71 -9.38 1.49 5.17
N VAL A 72 -8.73 2.60 5.53
CA VAL A 72 -7.69 2.65 6.57
C VAL A 72 -8.26 3.32 7.82
N THR A 73 -8.24 2.61 8.94
CA THR A 73 -8.67 3.13 10.25
C THR A 73 -7.64 4.08 10.84
N GLY A 74 -6.35 3.80 10.68
CA GLY A 74 -5.28 4.67 11.12
C GLY A 74 -3.90 4.20 10.69
N ILE A 75 -2.92 5.10 10.79
CA ILE A 75 -1.52 4.83 10.51
C ILE A 75 -0.74 4.99 11.81
N ILE A 76 -0.09 3.91 12.24
CA ILE A 76 0.73 3.85 13.45
C ILE A 76 2.13 4.36 13.09
N THR A 77 2.59 5.38 13.81
CA THR A 77 3.90 6.03 13.64
C THR A 77 4.66 6.07 14.96
N GLU A 78 5.92 6.48 14.94
CA GLU A 78 6.71 6.74 16.15
C GLU A 78 6.16 7.90 17.00
N ARG A 79 5.24 8.71 16.46
CA ARG A 79 4.54 9.80 17.17
C ARG A 79 3.09 9.46 17.54
N GLY A 80 2.73 8.18 17.50
CA GLY A 80 1.38 7.69 17.78
C GLY A 80 0.55 7.45 16.52
N VAL A 81 -0.76 7.35 16.69
CA VAL A 81 -1.69 6.96 15.61
C VAL A 81 -2.26 8.20 14.91
N LEU A 82 -2.06 8.26 13.59
CA LEU A 82 -2.61 9.29 12.70
C LEU A 82 -3.84 8.74 11.98
N ARG A 83 -4.95 9.49 11.97
CA ARG A 83 -6.09 9.18 11.09
C ARG A 83 -5.84 9.74 9.69
N PRO A 84 -6.28 9.09 8.60
CA PRO A 84 -6.01 9.55 7.24
C PRO A 84 -6.36 11.03 6.99
N GLU A 85 -7.51 11.48 7.49
CA GLU A 85 -8.01 12.86 7.37
C GLU A 85 -7.14 13.90 8.12
N ASP A 86 -6.35 13.46 9.10
CA ASP A 86 -5.51 14.32 9.94
C ASP A 86 -4.08 14.48 9.40
N ILE A 87 -3.64 13.62 8.48
CA ILE A 87 -2.23 13.52 8.05
C ILE A 87 -1.72 14.85 7.49
N ALA A 88 -2.40 15.42 6.50
CA ALA A 88 -1.93 16.63 5.83
C ALA A 88 -1.84 17.82 6.80
N ARG A 89 -2.81 17.96 7.70
CA ARG A 89 -2.84 19.01 8.72
C ARG A 89 -1.69 18.86 9.72
N ARG A 90 -1.52 17.65 10.28
CA ARG A 90 -0.53 17.39 11.33
C ARG A 90 0.91 17.40 10.82
N LEU A 91 1.13 17.03 9.55
CA LEU A 91 2.49 16.98 8.98
C LEU A 91 2.90 18.28 8.26
N ARG A 92 1.97 19.08 7.71
CA ARG A 92 2.31 20.37 7.06
C ARG A 92 2.27 21.58 8.01
N GLY A 93 1.49 21.51 9.09
CA GLY A 93 1.14 22.67 9.91
C GLY A 93 1.88 22.84 11.24
N ALA A 94 2.65 21.86 11.73
CA ALA A 94 3.19 21.91 13.09
C ALA A 94 4.51 21.13 13.17
N ARG A 95 5.54 21.59 13.89
CA ARG A 95 5.57 21.55 15.37
C ARG A 95 4.92 20.26 15.88
N LEU A 96 5.54 19.14 15.51
CA LEU A 96 5.35 17.85 16.16
C LEU A 96 6.21 17.78 17.42
#